data_AF-B4CXP6-F1
#
_entry.id   AF-B4CXP6-F1
#
_cell.length_a   1.000
_cell.length_b   1.000
_cell.length_c   1.000
_cell.angle_alpha   90.00
_cell.angle_beta   90.00
_cell.angle_gamma   90.00
#
_symmetry.space_group_name_H-M   'P 1'
#
loop_
_entity.id
_entity.type
_entity.pdbx_description
1 polymer ?
#
loop_
_entity_poly.entity_id
_entity_poly.type
_entity_poly.pdbx_seq_one_letter_code
_entity_poly.pdbx_strand_id
1 'polypeptide(L)'
;MDSARGGGRGKAMYMQSTTAQAGRRTEFVGTFIKASGATRTMRFVTSPEKLRGGGLITVFDVEKRSLRKFNLATLVGRLSAVTTDGQLSFCA
;
A
#
# COMPACT_ATOMS: atom_id res chain seq x y z
N MET A 1 -39.55 -27.25 -36.84
CA MET A 1 -38.23 -26.93 -37.43
C MET A 1 -37.53 -26.02 -36.45
N ASP A 2 -36.84 -26.62 -35.50
CA ASP A 2 -36.11 -25.92 -34.43
C ASP A 2 -34.65 -25.78 -34.86
N SER A 3 -34.22 -24.54 -35.09
CA SER A 3 -32.84 -24.22 -35.49
C SER A 3 -32.13 -23.45 -34.38
N ALA A 4 -31.24 -24.17 -33.70
CA ALA A 4 -29.89 -23.78 -33.29
C ALA A 4 -29.61 -22.34 -32.81
N ARG A 5 -28.98 -22.23 -31.62
CA ARG A 5 -27.63 -21.66 -31.48
C ARG A 5 -27.04 -21.89 -30.09
N GLY A 6 -26.01 -22.72 -30.04
CA GLY A 6 -25.01 -22.67 -28.97
C GLY A 6 -24.15 -21.40 -29.10
N GLY A 7 -23.72 -20.87 -27.97
CA GLY A 7 -22.84 -19.70 -27.89
C GLY A 7 -22.25 -19.61 -26.50
N GLY A 8 -21.11 -20.27 -26.30
CA GLY A 8 -20.34 -20.17 -25.07
C GLY A 8 -19.64 -18.82 -24.90
N ARG A 9 -19.10 -18.66 -23.69
CA ARG A 9 -18.08 -17.69 -23.26
C ARG A 9 -18.59 -16.30 -22.87
N GLY A 10 -19.13 -16.20 -21.65
CA GLY A 10 -19.04 -14.99 -20.84
C GLY A 10 -18.05 -15.20 -19.70
N LYS A 11 -16.74 -15.10 -19.99
CA LYS A 11 -15.72 -15.04 -18.92
C LYS A 11 -16.00 -13.80 -18.08
N ALA A 12 -16.23 -14.03 -16.79
CA ALA A 12 -15.96 -13.17 -15.65
C ALA A 12 -15.53 -11.73 -16.00
N MET A 13 -16.51 -10.86 -16.22
CA MET A 13 -16.28 -9.43 -16.07
C MET A 13 -16.45 -9.13 -14.58
N TYR A 14 -15.43 -9.46 -13.79
CA TYR A 14 -15.22 -8.74 -12.54
C TYR A 14 -14.94 -7.29 -12.94
N MET A 15 -16.01 -6.53 -13.12
CA MET A 15 -15.97 -5.07 -12.98
C MET A 15 -15.44 -4.85 -11.56
N GLN A 16 -14.12 -4.71 -11.47
CA GLN A 16 -13.48 -4.21 -10.28
C GLN A 16 -14.04 -2.81 -10.12
N SER A 17 -15.02 -2.67 -9.22
CA SER A 17 -15.55 -1.39 -8.77
C SER A 17 -14.41 -0.63 -8.11
N THR A 18 -13.52 -0.05 -8.91
CA THR A 18 -12.57 0.96 -8.49
C THR A 18 -13.11 2.32 -8.93
N THR A 19 -14.30 2.64 -8.44
CA THR A 19 -14.46 3.94 -7.77
C THR A 19 -13.63 3.93 -6.48
N ALA A 20 -12.34 3.60 -6.58
CA ALA A 20 -11.39 4.10 -5.64
C ALA A 20 -11.38 5.59 -5.94
N GLN A 21 -11.80 6.40 -4.97
CA GLN A 21 -11.25 7.72 -4.78
C GLN A 21 -9.89 7.77 -5.50
N ALA A 22 -9.70 8.72 -6.40
CA ALA A 22 -8.36 9.19 -6.75
C ALA A 22 -7.77 9.86 -5.48
N GLY A 23 -7.67 9.06 -4.41
CA GLY A 23 -7.32 9.44 -3.07
C GLY A 23 -5.83 9.68 -3.13
N ARG A 24 -5.44 10.89 -2.73
CA ARG A 24 -4.06 11.21 -2.40
C ARG A 24 -3.50 10.02 -1.63
N ARG A 25 -2.60 9.28 -2.27
CA ARG A 25 -1.91 8.15 -1.65
C ARG A 25 -1.02 8.75 -0.57
N THR A 26 -1.37 8.56 0.69
CA THR A 26 -0.61 9.12 1.82
C THR A 26 0.79 8.52 1.83
N GLU A 27 1.80 9.38 1.73
CA GLU A 27 3.18 9.00 1.94
C GLU A 27 3.46 8.95 3.43
N PHE A 28 4.28 8.01 3.86
CA PHE A 28 4.71 7.85 5.23
C PHE A 28 6.23 7.78 5.27
N VAL A 29 6.82 8.33 6.32
CA VAL A 29 8.22 8.18 6.66
C VAL A 29 8.32 7.43 7.98
N GLY A 30 9.15 6.39 7.99
CA GLY A 30 9.44 5.60 9.19
C GLY A 30 10.90 5.19 9.25
N THR A 31 11.40 5.04 10.47
CA THR A 31 12.73 4.50 10.76
C THR A 31 12.60 3.07 11.22
N PHE A 32 13.37 2.16 10.63
CA PHE A 32 13.21 0.73 10.89
C PHE A 32 14.54 0.01 11.06
N ILE A 33 14.54 -1.03 11.88
CA ILE A 33 15.70 -1.91 12.06
C ILE A 33 15.78 -2.89 10.89
N LYS A 34 16.91 -2.90 10.19
CA LYS A 34 17.24 -3.88 9.14
C LYS A 34 17.66 -5.20 9.78
N ALA A 35 17.67 -6.28 8.99
CA ALA A 35 18.22 -7.57 9.42
C ALA A 35 19.69 -7.49 9.91
N SER A 36 20.46 -6.50 9.42
CA SER A 36 21.83 -6.26 9.88
C SER A 36 21.92 -5.52 11.23
N GLY A 37 20.81 -5.24 11.90
CA GLY A 37 20.75 -4.44 13.14
C GLY A 37 20.82 -2.92 12.92
N ALA A 38 21.22 -2.45 11.74
CA ALA A 38 21.29 -1.03 11.43
C ALA A 38 19.89 -0.42 11.22
N THR A 39 19.68 0.81 11.67
CA THR A 39 18.46 1.57 11.41
C THR A 39 18.47 2.21 10.03
N ARG A 40 17.32 2.24 9.36
CA ARG A 40 17.11 2.95 8.09
C ARG A 40 15.79 3.70 8.11
N THR A 41 15.87 4.99 7.81
CA THR A 41 14.70 5.81 7.47
C THR A 41 14.29 5.55 6.02
N MET A 42 13.00 5.41 5.77
CA MET A 42 12.47 5.16 4.44
C MET A 42 11.13 5.88 4.25
N ARG A 43 10.93 6.41 3.05
CA ARG A 43 9.64 6.93 2.60
C ARG A 43 8.88 5.89 1.78
N PHE A 44 7.62 5.66 2.13
CA PHE A 44 6.79 4.66 1.48
C PHE A 44 5.33 5.08 1.40
N VAL A 45 4.59 4.50 0.47
CA VAL A 45 3.15 4.69 0.33
C VAL A 45 2.43 3.43 0.82
N THR A 46 1.40 3.64 1.63
CA THR A 46 0.46 2.59 2.05
C THR A 46 -0.90 3.21 2.42
N SER A 47 -1.88 2.38 2.77
CA SER A 47 -3.14 2.87 3.33
C SER A 47 -3.10 2.85 4.88
N PRO A 48 -3.76 3.79 5.57
CA PRO A 48 -3.80 3.82 7.05
C PRO A 48 -4.36 2.53 7.67
N GLU A 49 -5.26 1.84 6.97
CA GLU A 49 -5.85 0.57 7.40
C GLU A 49 -4.77 -0.51 7.52
N LYS A 50 -3.82 -0.56 6.57
CA LYS A 50 -2.71 -1.51 6.63
C LYS A 50 -1.78 -1.23 7.80
N LEU A 51 -1.58 0.04 8.15
CA LEU A 51 -0.76 0.42 9.30
C LEU A 51 -1.39 -0.06 10.63
N ARG A 52 -2.71 0.07 10.75
CA ARG A 52 -3.47 -0.40 11.93
C ARG A 52 -3.46 -1.92 12.07
N GLY A 53 -3.34 -2.65 10.97
CA GLY A 53 -3.26 -4.12 10.98
C GLY A 53 -1.98 -4.68 11.61
N GLY A 54 -0.92 -3.88 11.73
CA GLY A 54 0.36 -4.33 12.28
C GLY A 54 1.07 -5.41 11.43
N GLY A 55 2.17 -5.95 11.96
CA GLY A 55 2.88 -7.08 11.34
C GLY A 55 3.54 -6.76 9.98
N LEU A 56 3.52 -7.75 9.08
CA LEU A 56 4.16 -7.66 7.76
C LEU A 56 3.19 -7.12 6.70
N ILE A 57 3.44 -5.90 6.22
CA ILE A 57 2.60 -5.23 5.22
C ILE A 57 3.34 -5.08 3.89
N THR A 58 2.60 -4.96 2.79
CA THR A 58 3.19 -4.58 1.50
C THR A 58 3.05 -3.07 1.30
N VAL A 59 4.17 -2.40 1.11
CA VAL A 59 4.28 -0.95 0.87
C VAL A 59 4.95 -0.68 -0.47
N PHE A 60 4.72 0.51 -1.03
CA PHE A 60 5.50 1.00 -2.16
C PHE A 60 6.65 1.87 -1.65
N ASP A 61 7.89 1.42 -1.81
CA ASP A 61 9.11 2.18 -1.50
C ASP A 61 9.24 3.31 -2.53
N VAL A 62 9.18 4.56 -2.07
CA VAL A 62 9.20 5.75 -2.94
C VAL A 62 10.60 5.97 -3.53
N GLU A 63 11.65 5.75 -2.74
CA GLU A 63 13.04 5.93 -3.17
C GLU A 63 13.39 4.94 -4.28
N LYS A 64 12.98 3.67 -4.11
CA LYS A 64 13.26 2.60 -5.07
C LYS A 64 12.18 2.40 -6.12
N ARG A 65 11.08 3.13 -6.04
CA ARG A 65 9.90 3.00 -6.91
C ARG A 65 9.44 1.56 -7.10
N SER A 66 9.40 0.78 -6.02
CA SER A 66 9.12 -0.65 -6.06
C SER A 66 8.25 -1.12 -4.88
N LEU A 67 7.55 -2.23 -5.07
CA LEU A 67 6.79 -2.86 -3.99
C LEU A 67 7.72 -3.68 -3.09
N ARG A 68 7.51 -3.58 -1.77
CA ARG A 68 8.30 -4.32 -0.78
C ARG A 68 7.45 -4.76 0.40
N LYS A 69 7.79 -5.92 0.97
CA LYS A 69 7.27 -6.34 2.27
C LYS A 69 8.01 -5.61 3.40
N PHE A 70 7.26 -5.10 4.36
CA PHE A 70 7.76 -4.28 5.44
C PHE A 70 7.20 -4.75 6.77
N ASN A 71 8.07 -5.05 7.73
CA ASN A 71 7.64 -5.50 9.06
C ASN A 71 7.49 -4.29 9.98
N LEU A 72 6.26 -3.96 10.36
CA LEU A 72 5.98 -2.87 11.29
C LEU A 72 6.53 -3.13 12.70
N ALA A 73 6.79 -4.39 13.07
CA ALA A 73 7.41 -4.72 14.35
C ALA A 73 8.87 -4.26 14.46
N THR A 74 9.54 -3.94 13.34
CA THR A 74 10.90 -3.39 13.36
C THR A 74 10.92 -1.86 13.30
N LEU A 75 9.75 -1.22 13.38
CA LEU A 75 9.62 0.24 13.45
C LEU A 75 10.25 0.76 14.74
N VAL A 76 11.04 1.81 14.59
CA VAL A 76 11.61 2.58 15.68
C VAL A 76 10.83 3.89 15.80
N GLY A 77 10.19 4.10 16.95
CA GLY A 77 9.42 5.31 17.22
C GLY A 77 8.09 5.37 16.47
N ARG A 78 7.72 6.54 15.94
CA ARG A 78 6.43 6.82 15.30
C ARG A 78 6.56 7.00 13.79
N LEU A 79 5.48 6.67 13.07
CA LEU A 79 5.35 7.00 11.65
C LEU A 79 4.89 8.45 11.48
N SER A 80 5.49 9.14 10.51
CA SER A 80 5.06 10.48 10.10
C SER A 80 4.41 10.39 8.73
N ALA A 81 3.13 10.76 8.62
CA ALA A 81 2.50 10.98 7.33
C ALA A 81 3.08 12.24 6.69
N VAL A 82 3.27 12.21 5.37
CA VAL A 82 3.75 13.34 4.58
C VAL A 82 2.62 13.71 3.63
N THR A 83 2.11 14.94 3.74
CA THR A 83 1.19 15.46 2.73
C THR A 83 1.98 15.79 1.46
N THR A 84 1.35 15.66 0.30
CA THR A 84 1.92 15.99 -1.02
C THR A 84 2.45 17.43 -1.14
N ASP A 85 2.05 18.28 -0.21
CA ASP A 85 2.42 19.68 0.00
C ASP A 85 3.66 19.85 0.90
N GLY A 86 4.28 18.74 1.33
CA GLY A 86 5.52 18.74 2.13
C GLY A 86 5.30 18.88 3.63
N GLN A 87 4.06 18.99 4.10
CA GLN A 87 3.75 19.13 5.51
C GLN A 87 3.73 17.76 6.19
N LEU A 88 4.51 17.61 7.27
CA LEU A 88 4.51 16.40 8.09
C LEU A 88 3.29 16.42 9.00
N SER A 89 2.49 15.36 8.95
CA SER A 89 1.40 15.08 9.89
C SER A 89 1.74 13.82 10.67
N PHE A 90 1.56 13.83 11.98
CA PHE A 90 1.92 12.71 12.85
C PHE A 90 0.67 11.90 13.16
N CYS A 91 0.67 10.60 12.85
CA CYS A 91 -0.40 9.70 13.28
C CYS A 91 -0.04 9.12 14.66
N ALA A 92 -0.91 9.34 15.64
CA ALA A 92 -0.81 8.80 16.99
C ALA A 92 -1.34 7.37 17.08
#